data_AF-A0A7X6X1Y5-F1
#
_entry.id   AF-A0A7X6X1Y5-F1
#
_cell.length_a   1.000
_cell.length_b   1.000
_cell.length_c   1.000
_cell.angle_alpha   90.00
_cell.angle_beta   90.00
_cell.angle_gamma   90.00
#
_symmetry.space_group_name_H-M   'P 1'
#
loop_
_entity.id
_entity.type
_entity.pdbx_description
1 polymer ?
#
loop_
_entity_poly.entity_id
_entity_poly.type
_entity_poly.pdbx_seq_one_letter_code
_entity_poly.pdbx_strand_id
1 'polypeptide(L)'
;DKLLIGGGMANTFLKARGYPTGKSLVEEDKVEEAGRLWSQGEKAGVEIYLPLDLVVADSLQASAGRVVKAAEVAATDMIVDIGPETTALFGEILETARTVAWNGPMGVFENPAFAKGTQAVALAMAKVAGTTIVGGGDSVAAVEQAGLAEKITHISTGGGASLEFLEGKELPGVASLEDRS
;
A
#
# COMPACT_ATOMS: atom_id res chain seq x y z
N ASP A 1 -7.13 15.44 0.77
CA ASP A 1 -5.96 14.55 0.56
C ASP A 1 -6.42 13.16 0.19
N LYS A 2 -5.51 12.30 -0.29
CA LYS A 2 -5.85 10.98 -0.86
C LYS A 2 -5.14 9.87 -0.10
N LEU A 3 -5.80 8.74 0.11
CA LEU A 3 -5.23 7.54 0.72
C LEU A 3 -5.41 6.36 -0.24
N LEU A 4 -4.29 5.75 -0.64
CA LEU A 4 -4.27 4.56 -1.49
C LEU A 4 -3.97 3.34 -0.63
N ILE A 5 -4.83 2.32 -0.66
CA ILE A 5 -4.67 1.12 0.17
C ILE A 5 -4.42 -0.08 -0.75
N GLY A 6 -3.32 -0.81 -0.50
CA GLY A 6 -2.92 -2.02 -1.23
C GLY A 6 -2.54 -3.17 -0.29
N GLY A 7 -1.96 -4.23 -0.85
CA GLY A 7 -1.43 -5.37 -0.10
C GLY A 7 -2.49 -6.11 0.73
N GLY A 8 -2.03 -6.85 1.75
CA GLY A 8 -2.93 -7.61 2.62
C GLY A 8 -3.96 -6.73 3.36
N MET A 9 -3.59 -5.49 3.69
CA MET A 9 -4.49 -4.53 4.35
C MET A 9 -5.71 -4.21 3.48
N ALA A 10 -5.53 -4.08 2.16
CA ALA A 10 -6.64 -3.81 1.25
C ALA A 10 -7.72 -4.90 1.32
N ASN A 11 -7.35 -6.17 1.57
CA ASN A 11 -8.31 -7.26 1.68
C ASN A 11 -9.29 -7.05 2.85
N THR A 12 -8.79 -6.60 4.01
CA THR A 12 -9.63 -6.30 5.18
C THR A 12 -10.60 -5.15 4.89
N PHE A 13 -10.15 -4.10 4.20
CA PHE A 13 -11.02 -3.00 3.78
C PHE A 13 -12.04 -3.42 2.71
N LEU A 14 -11.62 -4.23 1.72
CA LEU A 14 -12.52 -4.81 0.72
C LEU A 14 -13.62 -5.65 1.39
N LYS A 15 -13.24 -6.50 2.34
CA LYS A 15 -14.19 -7.29 3.15
C LYS A 15 -15.16 -6.40 3.92
N ALA A 16 -14.68 -5.36 4.58
CA ALA A 16 -15.50 -4.38 5.32
C ALA A 16 -16.50 -3.66 4.40
N ARG A 17 -16.14 -3.50 3.12
CA ARG A 17 -16.99 -2.92 2.07
C ARG A 17 -17.91 -3.93 1.38
N GLY A 18 -17.90 -5.19 1.80
CA GLY A 18 -18.77 -6.25 1.27
C GLY A 18 -18.25 -6.95 0.01
N TYR A 19 -16.99 -6.73 -0.37
CA TYR A 19 -16.39 -7.42 -1.51
C TYR A 19 -15.95 -8.84 -1.13
N PRO A 20 -16.00 -9.79 -2.09
CA PRO A 20 -15.46 -11.12 -1.86
C PRO A 20 -13.92 -11.08 -1.80
N THR A 21 -13.35 -11.84 -0.86
CA THR A 21 -11.89 -11.95 -0.69
C THR A 21 -11.37 -13.37 -0.83
N GLY A 22 -12.23 -14.36 -1.05
CA GLY A 22 -11.83 -15.76 -1.17
C GLY A 22 -11.02 -16.26 0.03
N LYS A 23 -9.86 -16.85 -0.23
CA LYS A 23 -8.86 -17.33 0.74
C LYS A 23 -7.78 -16.30 1.07
N SER A 24 -7.96 -15.04 0.65
CA SER A 24 -6.96 -13.99 0.89
C SER A 24 -6.76 -13.74 2.37
N LEU A 25 -5.57 -13.28 2.75
CA LEU A 25 -5.29 -12.86 4.12
C LEU A 25 -6.21 -11.69 4.48
N VAL A 26 -7.06 -11.91 5.48
CA VAL A 26 -7.97 -10.92 6.06
C VAL A 26 -7.82 -10.99 7.58
N GLU A 27 -7.65 -9.83 8.21
CA GLU A 27 -7.70 -9.71 9.66
C GLU A 27 -9.17 -9.59 10.09
N GLU A 28 -9.83 -10.74 10.31
CA GLU A 28 -11.28 -10.79 10.58
C GLU A 28 -11.68 -9.97 11.82
N ASP A 29 -10.81 -9.85 12.84
CA ASP A 29 -11.04 -9.02 14.02
C ASP A 29 -10.91 -7.50 13.75
N LYS A 30 -10.39 -7.11 12.57
CA LYS A 30 -10.21 -5.71 12.15
C LYS A 30 -11.21 -5.27 11.09
N VAL A 31 -12.09 -6.13 10.60
CA VAL A 31 -13.06 -5.79 9.54
C VAL A 31 -14.01 -4.67 9.99
N GLU A 32 -14.53 -4.74 11.22
CA GLU A 32 -15.38 -3.68 11.78
C GLU A 32 -14.62 -2.36 11.90
N GLU A 33 -13.38 -2.43 12.40
CA GLU A 33 -12.50 -1.28 12.55
C GLU A 33 -12.15 -0.62 11.21
N ALA A 34 -11.86 -1.42 10.18
CA ALA A 34 -11.61 -0.92 8.83
C ALA A 34 -12.83 -0.15 8.28
N GLY A 35 -14.05 -0.66 8.51
CA GLY A 35 -15.29 0.05 8.16
C GLY A 35 -15.47 1.37 8.92
N ARG A 36 -15.10 1.39 10.20
CA ARG A 36 -15.11 2.61 11.03
C ARG A 36 -14.11 3.66 10.51
N LEU A 37 -12.87 3.24 10.23
CA LEU A 37 -11.81 4.10 9.69
C LEU A 37 -12.18 4.66 8.31
N TRP A 38 -12.77 3.84 7.45
CA TRP A 38 -13.30 4.29 6.16
C TRP A 38 -14.30 5.43 6.35
N SER A 39 -15.30 5.22 7.22
CA SER A 39 -16.34 6.22 7.50
C SER A 39 -15.77 7.50 8.12
N GLN A 40 -14.68 7.41 8.89
CA GLN A 40 -13.99 8.57 9.45
C GLN A 40 -13.25 9.36 8.38
N GLY A 41 -12.53 8.68 7.48
CA GLY A 41 -11.83 9.34 6.38
C GLY A 41 -12.81 10.07 5.44
N GLU A 42 -13.94 9.45 5.09
CA GLU A 42 -14.99 10.11 4.29
C GLU A 42 -15.51 11.38 4.98
N LYS A 43 -15.80 11.31 6.29
CA LYS A 43 -16.24 12.48 7.08
C LYS A 43 -15.17 13.57 7.18
N ALA A 44 -13.89 13.20 7.15
CA ALA A 44 -12.76 14.11 7.15
C ALA A 44 -12.44 14.67 5.74
N GLY A 45 -13.16 14.24 4.70
CA GLY A 45 -12.90 14.66 3.31
C GLY A 45 -11.65 14.03 2.70
N VAL A 46 -11.20 12.88 3.22
CA VAL A 46 -10.13 12.07 2.63
C VAL A 46 -10.72 11.20 1.53
N GLU A 47 -10.15 11.30 0.33
CA GLU A 47 -10.50 10.42 -0.78
C GLU A 47 -9.73 9.09 -0.63
N ILE A 48 -10.43 8.03 -0.22
CA ILE A 48 -9.83 6.71 -0.02
C ILE A 48 -10.05 5.83 -1.25
N TYR A 49 -8.98 5.21 -1.75
CA TYR A 49 -9.01 4.33 -2.91
C TYR A 49 -8.63 2.90 -2.53
N LEU A 50 -9.49 1.96 -2.92
CA LEU A 50 -9.23 0.52 -2.89
C LEU A 50 -8.99 0.00 -4.31
N PRO A 51 -8.36 -1.18 -4.46
CA PRO A 51 -8.18 -1.80 -5.76
C PRO A 51 -9.51 -2.04 -6.49
N LEU A 52 -9.56 -1.67 -7.77
CA LEU A 52 -10.69 -1.92 -8.67
C LEU A 52 -10.62 -3.32 -9.26
N ASP A 53 -9.40 -3.77 -9.51
CA ASP A 53 -9.02 -5.08 -10.03
C ASP A 53 -7.81 -5.63 -9.27
N LEU A 54 -7.68 -6.94 -9.31
CA LEU A 54 -6.76 -7.69 -8.46
C LEU A 54 -6.12 -8.79 -9.28
N VAL A 55 -4.87 -9.11 -8.98
CA VAL A 55 -4.24 -10.36 -9.41
C VAL A 55 -4.54 -11.41 -8.35
N VAL A 56 -5.09 -12.53 -8.80
CA VAL A 56 -5.46 -13.67 -7.95
C VAL A 56 -4.75 -14.95 -8.40
N ALA A 57 -4.41 -15.80 -7.45
CA ALA A 57 -3.78 -17.10 -7.65
C ALA A 57 -4.35 -18.16 -6.69
N ASP A 58 -4.01 -19.43 -6.92
CA ASP A 58 -4.39 -20.53 -6.02
C ASP A 58 -3.52 -20.61 -4.77
N SER A 59 -2.32 -20.02 -4.81
CA SER A 59 -1.31 -20.02 -3.76
C SER A 59 -0.30 -18.88 -3.93
N LEU A 60 0.41 -18.53 -2.85
CA LEU A 60 1.49 -17.54 -2.87
C LEU A 60 2.71 -18.01 -3.69
N GLN A 61 2.84 -19.31 -3.92
CA GLN A 61 3.96 -19.93 -4.66
C GLN A 61 3.64 -20.15 -6.14
N ALA A 62 2.44 -19.77 -6.59
CA ALA A 62 2.08 -19.93 -7.99
C ALA A 62 3.01 -19.11 -8.90
N SER A 63 3.27 -19.66 -10.08
CA SER A 63 4.15 -19.06 -11.10
C SER A 63 3.44 -18.01 -11.97
N ALA A 64 2.12 -17.91 -11.85
CA ALA A 64 1.30 -16.95 -12.57
C ALA A 64 0.03 -16.64 -11.77
N GLY A 65 -0.47 -15.42 -11.94
CA GLY A 65 -1.78 -15.01 -11.48
C GLY A 65 -2.66 -14.62 -12.66
N ARG A 66 -3.94 -14.38 -12.38
CA ARG A 66 -4.89 -13.85 -13.36
C ARG A 66 -5.59 -12.63 -12.78
N VAL A 67 -6.00 -11.73 -13.66
CA VAL A 67 -6.69 -10.50 -13.26
C VAL A 67 -8.19 -10.74 -13.14
N VAL A 68 -8.79 -10.25 -12.06
CA VAL A 68 -10.25 -10.23 -11.85
C VAL A 68 -10.66 -8.87 -11.29
N LYS A 69 -11.92 -8.48 -11.48
CA LYS A 69 -12.48 -7.33 -10.75
C LYS A 69 -12.53 -7.64 -9.25
N ALA A 70 -12.42 -6.62 -8.40
CA ALA A 70 -12.51 -6.80 -6.95
C ALA A 70 -13.85 -7.44 -6.52
N ALA A 71 -14.93 -7.21 -7.28
CA ALA A 71 -16.24 -7.83 -7.05
C ALA A 71 -16.35 -9.30 -7.50
N GLU A 72 -15.34 -9.85 -8.19
CA GLU A 72 -15.40 -11.14 -8.87
C GLU A 72 -14.37 -12.17 -8.33
N VAL A 73 -13.77 -11.89 -7.18
CA VAL A 73 -12.83 -12.82 -6.53
C VAL A 73 -13.56 -14.11 -6.16
N ALA A 74 -13.08 -15.26 -6.65
CA ALA A 74 -13.71 -16.53 -6.36
C ALA A 74 -13.36 -17.04 -4.96
N ALA A 75 -14.23 -17.89 -4.39
CA ALA A 75 -14.02 -18.46 -3.06
C ALA A 75 -12.72 -19.28 -2.91
N THR A 76 -12.20 -19.80 -4.02
CA THR A 76 -10.96 -20.60 -4.06
C THR A 76 -9.69 -19.77 -4.22
N ASP A 77 -9.81 -18.50 -4.56
CA ASP A 77 -8.69 -17.62 -4.91
C ASP A 77 -8.06 -16.94 -3.71
N MET A 78 -6.78 -16.61 -3.87
CA MET A 78 -6.04 -15.69 -3.01
C MET A 78 -5.63 -14.46 -3.82
N ILE A 79 -5.87 -13.27 -3.27
CA ILE A 79 -5.40 -11.98 -3.79
C ILE A 79 -3.91 -11.87 -3.49
N VAL A 80 -3.11 -11.61 -4.53
CA VAL A 80 -1.65 -11.64 -4.45
C VAL A 80 -0.98 -10.35 -4.94
N ASP A 81 -1.68 -9.52 -5.72
CA ASP A 81 -1.22 -8.20 -6.17
C ASP A 81 -2.41 -7.35 -6.63
N ILE A 82 -2.19 -6.05 -6.83
CA ILE A 82 -3.17 -5.17 -7.50
C ILE A 82 -3.16 -5.37 -9.02
N GLY A 83 -4.33 -5.23 -9.64
CA GLY A 83 -4.46 -5.39 -11.09
C GLY A 83 -4.03 -4.16 -11.91
N PRO A 84 -3.92 -4.30 -13.24
CA PRO A 84 -3.47 -3.23 -14.13
C PRO A 84 -4.34 -1.96 -14.07
N GLU A 85 -5.66 -2.07 -13.92
CA GLU A 85 -6.53 -0.89 -13.82
C GLU A 85 -6.26 -0.10 -12.54
N THR A 86 -6.06 -0.81 -11.43
CA THR A 86 -5.68 -0.21 -10.15
C THR A 86 -4.31 0.45 -10.24
N THR A 87 -3.32 -0.20 -10.88
CA THR A 87 -2.00 0.41 -11.05
C THR A 87 -2.04 1.70 -11.87
N ALA A 88 -2.88 1.74 -12.92
CA ALA A 88 -3.05 2.94 -13.74
C ALA A 88 -3.68 4.07 -12.93
N LEU A 89 -4.79 3.78 -12.22
CA LEU A 89 -5.46 4.74 -11.34
C LEU A 89 -4.51 5.30 -10.27
N PHE A 90 -3.77 4.42 -9.58
CA PHE A 90 -2.83 4.85 -8.54
C PHE A 90 -1.71 5.70 -9.15
N GLY A 91 -1.20 5.33 -10.32
CA GLY A 91 -0.23 6.13 -11.07
C GLY A 91 -0.71 7.54 -11.38
N GLU A 92 -1.93 7.68 -11.91
CA GLU A 92 -2.54 8.99 -12.20
C GLU A 92 -2.70 9.85 -10.94
N ILE A 93 -3.13 9.23 -9.83
CA ILE A 93 -3.27 9.93 -8.55
C ILE A 93 -1.90 10.43 -8.06
N LEU A 94 -0.88 9.58 -8.10
CA LEU A 94 0.47 9.87 -7.66
C LEU A 94 1.11 10.99 -8.49
N GLU A 95 0.93 10.99 -9.81
CA GLU A 95 1.48 12.01 -10.70
C GLU A 95 1.01 13.43 -10.36
N THR A 96 -0.20 13.57 -9.82
CA THR A 96 -0.75 14.87 -9.39
C THR A 96 -0.35 15.29 -7.98
N ALA A 97 0.32 14.42 -7.22
CA ALA A 97 0.63 14.65 -5.82
C ALA A 97 1.86 15.56 -5.64
N ARG A 98 1.80 16.43 -4.63
CA ARG A 98 2.92 17.30 -4.23
C ARG A 98 3.79 16.69 -3.14
N THR A 99 3.22 15.80 -2.34
CA THR A 99 3.92 15.03 -1.32
C THR A 99 3.30 13.65 -1.28
N VAL A 100 4.13 12.60 -1.27
CA VAL A 100 3.67 11.21 -1.12
C VAL A 100 4.51 10.51 -0.08
N ALA A 101 3.83 9.86 0.87
CA ALA A 101 4.44 8.90 1.78
C ALA A 101 3.98 7.49 1.40
N TRP A 102 4.91 6.56 1.27
CA TRP A 102 4.63 5.17 0.90
C TRP A 102 5.24 4.20 1.92
N ASN A 103 4.39 3.33 2.47
CA ASN A 103 4.73 2.30 3.43
C ASN A 103 3.91 1.03 3.15
N GLY A 104 4.58 -0.06 2.77
CA GLY A 104 4.00 -1.36 2.43
C GLY A 104 3.88 -1.61 0.92
N PRO A 105 4.28 -2.80 0.41
CA PRO A 105 4.11 -3.17 -1.00
C PRO A 105 2.64 -3.37 -1.37
N MET A 106 2.34 -3.43 -2.67
CA MET A 106 0.98 -3.61 -3.18
C MET A 106 0.57 -5.08 -3.31
N GLY A 107 1.55 -5.98 -3.34
CA GLY A 107 1.40 -7.42 -3.51
C GLY A 107 2.58 -8.18 -2.93
N VAL A 108 2.60 -9.49 -3.17
CA VAL A 108 3.63 -10.45 -2.71
C VAL A 108 4.86 -10.32 -3.60
N PHE A 109 5.55 -9.19 -3.50
CA PHE A 109 6.58 -8.75 -4.45
C PHE A 109 7.84 -9.62 -4.47
N GLU A 110 8.04 -10.45 -3.45
CA GLU A 110 9.09 -11.46 -3.39
C GLU A 110 8.89 -12.55 -4.44
N ASN A 111 7.65 -12.76 -4.89
CA ASN A 111 7.33 -13.59 -6.04
C ASN A 111 7.28 -12.71 -7.31
N PRO A 112 8.16 -12.93 -8.31
CA PRO A 112 8.17 -12.15 -9.56
C PRO A 112 6.84 -12.16 -10.32
N ALA A 113 6.01 -13.19 -10.13
CA ALA A 113 4.68 -13.26 -10.73
C ALA A 113 3.71 -12.21 -10.17
N PHE A 114 3.97 -11.72 -8.94
CA PHE A 114 3.09 -10.86 -8.14
C PHE A 114 3.77 -9.55 -7.70
N ALA A 115 4.86 -9.17 -8.39
CA ALA A 115 5.62 -7.96 -8.10
C ALA A 115 5.20 -6.74 -8.93
N LYS A 116 4.34 -6.93 -9.95
CA LYS A 116 4.07 -5.91 -10.97
C LYS A 116 3.39 -4.68 -10.41
N GLY A 117 2.42 -4.85 -9.52
CA GLY A 117 1.71 -3.74 -8.88
C GLY A 117 2.64 -2.92 -7.99
N THR A 118 3.44 -3.59 -7.16
CA THR A 118 4.47 -2.94 -6.33
C THR A 118 5.49 -2.18 -7.19
N GLN A 119 5.99 -2.79 -8.27
CA GLN A 119 6.92 -2.13 -9.19
C GLN A 119 6.28 -0.94 -9.91
N ALA A 120 5.01 -1.04 -10.31
CA ALA A 120 4.29 0.06 -10.94
C ALA A 120 4.15 1.27 -10.00
N VAL A 121 3.83 1.02 -8.72
CA VAL A 121 3.77 2.08 -7.70
C VAL A 121 5.15 2.67 -7.44
N ALA A 122 6.21 1.85 -7.34
CA ALA A 122 7.58 2.35 -7.19
C ALA A 122 7.99 3.24 -8.38
N LEU A 123 7.64 2.85 -9.61
CA LEU A 123 7.88 3.65 -10.82
C LEU A 123 7.08 4.96 -10.83
N ALA A 124 5.83 4.94 -10.34
CA ALA A 124 5.02 6.13 -10.22
C ALA A 124 5.59 7.10 -9.17
N MET A 125 6.01 6.58 -8.01
CA MET A 125 6.71 7.35 -6.97
C MET A 125 7.93 8.07 -7.55
N ALA A 126 8.76 7.38 -8.32
CA ALA A 126 9.97 7.97 -8.93
C ALA A 126 9.69 9.06 -9.99
N LYS A 127 8.43 9.24 -10.41
CA LYS A 127 8.00 10.28 -11.37
C LYS A 127 7.31 11.47 -10.71
N VAL A 128 7.01 11.38 -9.42
CA VAL A 128 6.39 12.48 -8.67
C VAL A 128 7.34 13.67 -8.67
N ALA A 129 6.87 14.82 -9.16
CA ALA A 129 7.67 16.05 -9.20
C ALA A 129 7.88 16.69 -7.82
N GLY A 130 7.06 16.30 -6.84
CA GLY A 130 7.12 16.75 -5.45
C GLY A 130 7.97 15.86 -4.54
N THR A 131 7.71 15.94 -3.24
CA THR A 131 8.46 15.19 -2.22
C THR A 131 7.95 13.75 -2.12
N THR A 132 8.84 12.77 -2.24
CA THR A 132 8.53 11.36 -1.99
C THR A 132 9.26 10.80 -0.79
N ILE A 133 8.52 10.19 0.11
CA ILE A 133 9.01 9.57 1.33
C ILE A 133 8.66 8.09 1.25
N VAL A 134 9.67 7.24 1.31
CA VAL A 134 9.49 5.78 1.37
C VAL A 134 9.97 5.31 2.74
N GLY A 135 9.12 4.58 3.45
CA GLY A 135 9.45 4.01 4.76
C GLY A 135 9.00 2.57 4.87
N GLY A 136 9.58 1.83 5.82
CA GLY A 136 9.32 0.41 6.03
C GLY A 136 10.21 -0.47 5.14
N GLY A 137 10.74 -1.55 5.72
CA GLY A 137 11.76 -2.39 5.07
C GLY A 137 11.35 -2.90 3.69
N ASP A 138 10.09 -3.35 3.54
CA ASP A 138 9.61 -3.95 2.30
C ASP A 138 9.44 -2.93 1.17
N SER A 139 8.94 -1.72 1.47
CA SER A 139 8.85 -0.65 0.46
C SER A 139 10.23 -0.15 0.04
N VAL A 140 11.18 -0.05 0.98
CA VAL A 140 12.57 0.29 0.67
C VAL A 140 13.17 -0.78 -0.25
N ALA A 141 13.02 -2.06 0.10
CA ALA A 141 13.50 -3.17 -0.72
C ALA A 141 12.87 -3.17 -2.13
N ALA A 142 11.58 -2.86 -2.25
CA ALA A 142 10.91 -2.77 -3.55
C ALA A 142 11.48 -1.65 -4.44
N VAL A 143 11.78 -0.48 -3.86
CA VAL A 143 12.40 0.65 -4.59
C VAL A 143 13.83 0.33 -5.00
N GLU A 144 14.60 -0.32 -4.12
CA GLU A 144 15.98 -0.74 -4.40
C GLU A 144 16.04 -1.79 -5.50
N GLN A 145 15.19 -2.82 -5.44
CA GLN A 145 15.08 -3.85 -6.49
C GLN A 145 14.68 -3.27 -7.85
N ALA A 146 13.89 -2.19 -7.85
CA ALA A 146 13.52 -1.47 -9.07
C ALA A 146 14.62 -0.54 -9.59
N GLY A 147 15.72 -0.34 -8.84
CA GLY A 147 16.80 0.58 -9.20
C GLY A 147 16.37 2.05 -9.14
N LEU A 148 15.41 2.39 -8.27
CA LEU A 148 14.77 3.71 -8.23
C LEU A 148 15.16 4.52 -6.99
N ALA A 149 16.04 4.01 -6.12
CA ALA A 149 16.39 4.64 -4.85
C ALA A 149 16.85 6.10 -5.00
N GLU A 150 17.68 6.40 -6.01
CA GLU A 150 18.18 7.75 -6.28
C GLU A 150 17.09 8.74 -6.76
N LYS A 151 15.93 8.25 -7.17
CA LYS A 151 14.80 9.06 -7.62
C LYS A 151 13.79 9.36 -6.51
N ILE A 152 13.97 8.75 -5.33
CA ILE A 152 13.12 9.01 -4.16
C ILE A 152 13.74 10.13 -3.34
N THR A 153 12.93 11.11 -2.91
CA THR A 153 13.41 12.28 -2.17
C THR A 153 13.97 11.89 -0.79
N HIS A 154 13.30 10.97 -0.10
CA HIS A 154 13.75 10.47 1.19
C HIS A 154 13.41 8.98 1.37
N ILE A 155 14.43 8.19 1.71
CA ILE A 155 14.29 6.79 2.11
C ILE A 155 14.54 6.73 3.61
N SER A 156 13.51 6.39 4.37
CA SER A 156 13.66 6.19 5.80
C SER A 156 14.17 4.79 6.11
N THR A 157 15.33 4.74 6.77
CA THR A 157 15.89 3.53 7.38
C THR A 157 15.43 3.34 8.83
N GLY A 158 14.52 4.18 9.34
CA GLY A 158 14.06 4.16 10.73
C GLY A 158 13.12 3.01 11.09
N GLY A 159 12.65 2.24 10.10
CA GLY A 159 11.73 1.12 10.30
C GLY A 159 10.50 1.54 11.13
N GLY A 160 10.29 0.88 12.27
CA GLY A 160 9.18 1.17 13.19
C GLY A 160 9.20 2.60 13.75
N ALA A 161 10.37 3.21 13.95
CA ALA A 161 10.45 4.57 14.49
C ALA A 161 9.85 5.63 13.53
N SER A 162 9.98 5.41 12.21
CA SER A 162 9.35 6.30 11.23
C SER A 162 7.85 6.09 11.14
N LEU A 163 7.36 4.88 11.39
CA LEU A 163 5.94 4.61 11.48
C LEU A 163 5.34 5.24 12.74
N GLU A 164 6.01 5.10 13.89
CA GLU A 164 5.60 5.76 15.15
C GLU A 164 5.57 7.29 15.02
N PHE A 165 6.54 7.88 14.32
CA PHE A 165 6.52 9.31 14.01
C PHE A 165 5.32 9.71 13.12
N LEU A 166 5.02 8.91 12.09
CA LEU A 166 3.86 9.14 11.22
C LEU A 166 2.52 8.91 11.92
N GLU A 167 2.49 8.03 12.94
CA GLU A 167 1.36 7.85 13.85
C GLU A 167 1.17 9.03 14.83
N GLY A 168 2.09 10.01 14.82
CA GLY A 168 2.06 11.19 15.69
C GLY A 168 2.51 10.89 17.12
N LYS A 169 3.21 9.77 17.35
CA LYS A 169 3.78 9.46 18.66
C LYS A 169 5.05 10.28 18.89
N GLU A 170 5.21 10.75 20.12
CA GLU A 170 6.44 11.38 20.55
C GLU A 170 7.56 10.32 20.63
N LEU A 171 8.63 10.51 19.85
CA LEU A 171 9.78 9.62 19.88
C LEU A 171 10.71 10.05 21.04
N PRO A 172 10.98 9.19 22.04
CA PRO A 172 11.78 9.57 23.21
C PRO A 172 13.17 10.11 22.86
N GLY A 173 13.77 9.60 21.78
CA GLY A 173 15.06 10.06 21.28
C GLY A 173 15.02 11.46 20.65
N VAL A 174 13.91 11.84 20.01
CA VAL A 174 13.72 13.18 19.42
C VAL A 174 13.38 14.19 20.51
N ALA A 175 12.46 13.83 21.42
CA ALA A 175 12.09 14.66 22.57
C ALA A 175 13.32 15.04 23.42
N SER A 176 14.26 14.10 23.61
CA SER A 176 15.50 14.36 24.37
C SER A 176 16.44 15.38 23.73
N LEU A 177 16.27 15.68 22.44
CA LEU A 177 17.06 16.67 21.70
C LEU A 177 16.38 18.04 21.65
N GLU A 178 15.04 18.08 21.69
CA GLU A 178 14.26 19.34 21.76
C GLU A 178 14.44 20.05 23.10
N ASP A 179 14.71 19.31 24.18
CA ASP A 179 15.05 19.85 25.52
C ASP A 179 16.42 20.56 25.59
N ARG A 180 17.19 20.64 24.49
CA ARG A 180 18.51 21.31 24.44
C ARG A 180 18.54 22.63 23.66
N SER A 181 17.39 23.19 23.28
CA SER A 181 17.31 24.53 22.65
C SER A 181 16.92 25.63 23.63
#